data_AF-A0A7R8UJN5-F1
#
_entry.id   AF-A0A7R8UJN5-F1
#
_cell.length_a   1.000
_cell.length_b   1.000
_cell.length_c   1.000
_cell.angle_alpha   90.00
_cell.angle_beta   90.00
_cell.angle_gamma   90.00
#
_symmetry.space_group_name_H-M   'P 1'
#
loop_
_entity.id
_entity.type
_entity.pdbx_description
1 polymer ?
#
loop_
_entity_poly.entity_id
_entity_poly.type
_entity_poly.pdbx_seq_one_letter_code
_entity_poly.pdbx_strand_id
1 'polypeptide(L)'
;MLVNQLRKDFLKICGNPKIKRVLSRTKEILPPTPPNNNRGNSIHLTTIQKTILGFGSSLVSLYNPTRIDMLNCCAEILCSTSLQKILNDMKLDSVGRRILEEKPNICTIANAEKLIELPEKTFGFALGKFLMKHVCLLK
;
A
#
# COMPACT_ATOMS: atom_id res chain seq x y z
N MET A 1 6.35 28.78 -4.20
CA MET A 1 6.62 28.57 -5.66
C MET A 1 6.67 27.10 -6.05
N LEU A 2 7.36 26.22 -5.29
CA LEU A 2 7.48 24.78 -5.59
C LEU A 2 6.13 24.05 -5.75
N VAL A 3 5.16 24.34 -4.88
CA VAL A 3 3.82 23.73 -4.89
C VAL A 3 3.02 24.08 -6.15
N ASN A 4 3.16 25.30 -6.67
CA ASN A 4 2.47 25.74 -7.90
C ASN A 4 3.10 25.12 -9.15
N GLN A 5 4.42 24.87 -9.13
CA GLN A 5 5.12 24.16 -10.20
C GLN A 5 4.74 22.68 -10.19
N LEU A 6 4.79 22.04 -9.02
CA LEU A 6 4.30 20.68 -8.79
C LEU A 6 2.84 20.52 -9.23
N ARG A 7 1.98 21.49 -8.94
CA ARG A 7 0.56 21.46 -9.35
C ARG A 7 0.40 21.54 -10.87
N LYS A 8 1.17 22.41 -11.56
CA LYS A 8 1.14 22.51 -13.03
C LYS A 8 1.67 21.24 -13.69
N ASP A 9 2.76 20.70 -13.15
CA ASP A 9 3.37 19.46 -13.64
C ASP A 9 2.45 18.26 -13.38
N PHE A 10 1.82 18.18 -12.20
CA PHE A 10 0.82 17.18 -11.86
C PHE A 10 -0.40 17.24 -12.80
N LEU A 11 -0.91 18.44 -13.11
CA LEU A 11 -2.02 18.61 -14.06
C LEU A 11 -1.64 18.18 -15.48
N LYS A 12 -0.41 18.46 -15.92
CA LYS A 12 0.10 18.06 -17.24
C LYS A 12 0.31 16.55 -17.36
N ILE A 13 0.74 15.91 -16.27
CA ILE A 13 0.91 14.46 -16.15
C ILE A 13 -0.47 13.76 -16.06
N CYS A 14 -1.38 14.26 -15.23
CA CYS A 14 -2.73 13.70 -15.04
C CYS A 14 -3.64 13.90 -16.27
N GLY A 15 -3.37 14.92 -17.10
CA GLY A 15 -3.99 15.11 -18.42
C GLY A 15 -3.62 14.06 -19.46
N ASN A 16 -2.62 13.21 -19.20
CA ASN A 16 -2.25 12.13 -20.11
C ASN A 16 -3.32 11.01 -20.07
N PRO A 17 -3.98 10.68 -21.20
CA PRO A 17 -5.03 9.67 -21.24
C PRO A 17 -4.56 8.27 -20.82
N LYS A 18 -3.24 8.00 -20.84
CA LYS A 18 -2.66 6.75 -20.34
C LYS A 18 -2.60 6.69 -18.81
N ILE A 19 -2.34 7.82 -18.15
CA ILE A 19 -2.22 7.92 -16.68
C ILE A 19 -3.61 7.93 -16.03
N LYS A 20 -4.60 8.57 -16.66
CA LYS A 20 -6.02 8.45 -16.26
C LYS A 20 -6.48 7.00 -16.18
N ARG A 21 -6.01 6.14 -17.10
CA ARG A 21 -6.38 4.72 -17.16
C ARG A 21 -5.81 3.89 -16.00
N VAL A 22 -4.61 4.24 -15.53
CA VAL A 22 -3.96 3.62 -14.36
C VAL A 22 -4.64 4.07 -13.07
N LEU A 23 -4.90 5.37 -12.92
CA LEU A 23 -5.64 5.94 -11.79
C LEU A 23 -7.09 5.41 -11.70
N SER A 24 -7.70 5.04 -12.83
CA SER A 24 -9.01 4.36 -12.82
C SER A 24 -8.93 2.87 -12.47
N ARG A 25 -7.79 2.21 -12.66
CA ARG A 25 -7.58 0.80 -12.25
C ARG A 25 -7.27 0.65 -10.77
N THR A 26 -6.64 1.65 -10.16
CA THR A 26 -6.38 1.66 -8.71
C THR A 26 -7.62 1.85 -7.85
N LYS A 27 -8.79 2.19 -8.44
CA LYS A 27 -10.08 2.31 -7.73
C LYS A 27 -10.64 0.98 -7.21
N GLU A 28 -10.13 -0.16 -7.68
CA GLU A 28 -10.46 -1.45 -7.10
C GLU A 28 -9.29 -1.91 -6.23
N ILE A 29 -9.58 -2.21 -4.96
CA ILE A 29 -8.73 -3.05 -4.11
C ILE A 29 -8.73 -4.43 -4.76
N LEU A 30 -7.85 -4.61 -5.75
CA LEU A 30 -7.81 -5.79 -6.58
C LEU A 30 -7.29 -6.96 -5.74
N PRO A 31 -8.02 -8.09 -5.62
CA PRO A 31 -7.38 -9.34 -5.22
C PRO A 31 -6.18 -9.60 -6.15
N PRO A 32 -5.10 -10.24 -5.66
CA PRO A 32 -3.89 -10.43 -6.45
C PRO A 32 -4.25 -11.17 -7.74
N THR A 33 -4.25 -10.45 -8.86
CA THR A 33 -4.56 -11.06 -10.15
C THR A 33 -3.46 -12.06 -10.49
N PRO A 34 -3.81 -13.28 -10.93
CA PRO A 34 -2.82 -14.24 -11.40
C PRO A 34 -1.95 -13.60 -12.49
N PRO A 35 -0.65 -13.93 -12.56
CA PRO A 35 0.27 -13.29 -13.49
C PRO A 35 -0.23 -13.50 -14.93
N ASN A 36 -0.81 -12.45 -15.49
CA ASN A 36 -1.25 -12.38 -16.87
C ASN A 36 -0.01 -12.36 -17.78
N ASN A 37 0.12 -13.37 -18.63
CA ASN A 37 1.21 -13.55 -19.59
C ASN A 37 1.26 -12.45 -20.68
N ASN A 38 0.22 -11.64 -20.84
CA ASN A 38 0.18 -10.49 -21.72
C ASN A 38 0.81 -9.25 -21.06
N ARG A 39 2.13 -9.29 -20.84
CA ARG A 39 2.97 -8.18 -20.35
C ARG A 39 3.19 -7.07 -21.40
N GLY A 40 2.20 -6.79 -22.25
CA GLY A 40 2.33 -5.89 -23.41
C GLY A 40 2.26 -4.40 -23.08
N ASN A 41 1.76 -4.00 -21.90
CA ASN A 41 1.46 -2.59 -21.60
C ASN A 41 2.17 -2.07 -20.33
N SER A 42 3.45 -2.38 -20.17
CA SER A 42 4.30 -1.73 -19.16
C SER A 42 4.49 -0.27 -19.55
N ILE A 43 3.87 0.66 -18.82
CA ILE A 43 4.03 2.09 -19.09
C ILE A 43 5.42 2.49 -18.60
N HIS A 44 6.37 2.60 -19.53
CA HIS A 44 7.70 3.10 -19.24
C HIS A 44 7.65 4.61 -18.97
N LEU A 45 7.51 4.97 -17.70
CA LEU A 45 7.65 6.34 -17.22
C LEU A 45 9.13 6.69 -17.08
N THR A 46 9.51 7.92 -17.43
CA THR A 46 10.86 8.43 -17.15
C THR A 46 11.06 8.60 -15.65
N THR A 47 12.31 8.53 -15.18
CA THR A 47 12.65 8.59 -13.75
C THR A 47 12.09 9.84 -13.06
N ILE A 48 12.08 10.98 -13.75
CA ILE A 48 11.52 12.24 -13.24
C ILE A 48 9.98 12.17 -13.14
N GLN A 49 9.31 11.54 -14.10
CA GLN A 49 7.86 11.34 -14.03
C GLN A 49 7.48 10.44 -12.87
N LYS A 50 8.28 9.39 -12.61
CA LYS A 50 8.08 8.49 -11.47
C LYS A 50 8.26 9.20 -10.14
N THR A 51 9.32 10.00 -9.97
CA THR A 51 9.57 10.72 -8.71
C THR A 51 8.48 11.75 -8.42
N ILE A 52 8.08 12.55 -9.42
CA ILE A 52 6.98 13.53 -9.26
C ILE A 52 5.66 12.82 -8.95
N LEU A 53 5.36 11.72 -9.65
CA LEU A 53 4.13 10.95 -9.42
C LEU A 53 4.11 10.31 -8.02
N GLY A 54 5.20 9.65 -7.61
CA GLY A 54 5.30 9.05 -6.28
C GLY A 54 5.17 10.08 -5.16
N PHE A 55 5.89 11.21 -5.28
CA PHE A 55 5.84 12.27 -4.28
C PHE A 55 4.47 12.97 -4.23
N GLY A 56 3.87 13.25 -5.39
CA GLY A 56 2.53 13.82 -5.49
C GLY A 56 1.45 12.90 -4.90
N SER A 57 1.50 11.61 -5.21
CA SER A 57 0.57 10.61 -4.66
C SER A 57 0.73 10.45 -3.15
N SER A 58 1.96 10.49 -2.63
CA SER A 58 2.24 10.44 -1.19
C SER A 58 1.60 11.61 -0.43
N LEU A 59 1.79 12.84 -0.92
CA LEU A 59 1.20 14.04 -0.31
C LEU A 59 -0.33 13.99 -0.30
N VAL A 60 -0.94 13.53 -1.39
CA VAL A 60 -2.41 13.37 -1.47
C VAL A 60 -2.91 12.28 -0.51
N SER A 61 -2.18 11.17 -0.38
CA SER A 61 -2.53 10.09 0.55
C SER A 61 -2.41 10.52 2.01
N LEU A 62 -1.44 11.35 2.36
CA LEU A 62 -1.28 11.89 3.72
C LEU A 62 -2.37 12.91 4.05
N TYR A 63 -2.78 13.72 3.08
CA TYR A 63 -3.84 14.71 3.29
C TYR A 63 -5.23 14.10 3.34
N ASN A 64 -5.48 13.02 2.58
CA ASN A 64 -6.77 12.33 2.58
C ASN A 64 -6.58 10.81 2.65
N PRO A 65 -6.59 10.22 3.86
CA PRO A 65 -6.34 8.79 4.06
C PRO A 65 -7.46 7.89 3.54
N THR A 66 -8.64 8.44 3.21
CA THR A 66 -9.76 7.66 2.64
C THR A 66 -9.52 7.21 1.20
N ARG A 67 -8.44 7.66 0.56
CA ARG A 67 -8.04 7.28 -0.80
C ARG A 67 -6.80 6.38 -0.80
N ILE A 68 -7.01 5.12 -0.43
CA ILE A 68 -5.95 4.11 -0.33
C ILE A 68 -5.28 3.84 -1.70
N ASP A 69 -5.99 4.08 -2.81
CA ASP A 69 -5.50 3.98 -4.19
C ASP A 69 -4.19 4.74 -4.43
N MET A 70 -4.07 5.94 -3.84
CA MET A 70 -2.89 6.80 -4.00
C MET A 70 -1.71 6.30 -3.17
N LEU A 71 -1.99 5.70 -2.01
CA LEU A 71 -0.97 5.04 -1.18
C LEU A 71 -0.39 3.83 -1.93
N ASN A 72 -1.25 3.01 -2.53
CA ASN A 72 -0.85 1.83 -3.30
C ASN A 72 0.03 2.22 -4.49
N CYS A 73 -0.37 3.26 -5.23
CA CYS A 73 0.42 3.78 -6.35
C CYS A 73 1.79 4.31 -5.88
N CYS A 74 1.83 5.06 -4.77
CA CYS A 74 3.08 5.54 -4.19
C CYS A 74 4.00 4.39 -3.78
N ALA A 75 3.45 3.35 -3.14
CA ALA A 75 4.21 2.17 -2.72
C ALA A 75 4.80 1.42 -3.93
N GLU A 76 4.04 1.23 -5.01
CA GLU A 76 4.54 0.59 -6.22
C GLU A 76 5.74 1.34 -6.83
N ILE A 77 5.70 2.68 -6.79
CA ILE A 77 6.74 3.53 -7.38
C ILE A 77 7.99 3.60 -6.49
N LEU A 78 7.84 3.83 -5.19
CA LEU A 78 8.96 4.10 -4.28
C LEU A 78 9.58 2.84 -3.67
N CYS A 79 8.83 1.74 -3.54
CA CYS A 79 9.25 0.61 -2.71
C CYS A 79 10.26 -0.33 -3.39
N SER A 80 10.45 -0.24 -4.72
CA SER A 80 11.29 -1.18 -5.49
C SER A 80 12.68 -1.46 -4.90
N THR A 81 13.43 -0.42 -4.51
CA THR A 81 14.78 -0.57 -3.94
C THR A 81 14.75 -0.83 -2.43
N SER A 82 13.80 -0.24 -1.72
CA SER A 82 13.68 -0.42 -0.26
C SER A 82 13.22 -1.82 0.11
N LEU A 83 12.33 -2.42 -0.67
CA LEU A 83 11.82 -3.77 -0.44
C LEU A 83 12.93 -4.81 -0.59
N GLN A 84 13.84 -4.63 -1.54
CA GLN A 84 14.99 -5.53 -1.70
C GLN A 84 15.92 -5.47 -0.49
N LYS A 85 16.14 -4.28 0.09
CA LYS A 85 16.92 -4.13 1.32
C LYS A 85 16.26 -4.86 2.48
N ILE A 86 14.97 -4.60 2.72
CA ILE A 86 14.20 -5.27 3.79
C ILE A 86 14.20 -6.79 3.60
N LEU A 87 14.06 -7.27 2.36
CA LEU A 87 14.10 -8.69 2.06
C LEU A 87 15.47 -9.31 2.37
N ASN A 88 16.56 -8.59 2.08
CA ASN A 88 17.90 -9.05 2.43
C ASN A 88 18.12 -9.05 3.93
N ASP A 89 17.66 -8.02 4.64
CA ASP A 89 17.76 -7.93 6.10
C ASP A 89 16.96 -9.07 6.78
N MET A 90 15.75 -9.36 6.29
CA MET A 90 14.94 -10.49 6.75
C MET A 90 15.58 -11.85 6.48
N LYS A 91 16.38 -11.99 5.42
CA LYS A 91 17.10 -13.24 5.14
C LYS A 91 18.28 -13.47 6.08
N LEU A 92 18.91 -12.40 6.56
CA LEU A 92 20.03 -12.50 7.49
C LEU A 92 19.55 -12.97 8.87
N ASP A 93 18.40 -12.45 9.31
CA ASP A 93 17.79 -12.84 10.58
C ASP A 93 17.15 -14.25 10.53
N SER A 94 17.23 -14.98 11.64
CA SER A 94 16.67 -16.34 11.76
C SER A 94 15.15 -16.30 11.88
N VAL A 95 14.60 -15.32 12.60
CA VAL A 95 13.15 -15.09 12.70
C VAL A 95 12.63 -14.56 11.37
N GLY A 96 13.33 -13.62 10.74
CA GLY A 96 13.01 -13.13 9.40
C GLY A 96 12.89 -14.24 8.35
N ARG A 97 13.85 -15.18 8.29
CA ARG A 97 13.76 -16.36 7.41
C ARG A 97 12.54 -17.22 7.69
N ARG A 98 12.28 -17.50 8.96
CA ARG A 98 11.10 -18.26 9.37
C ARG A 98 9.81 -17.59 8.94
N ILE A 99 9.69 -16.26 9.05
CA ILE A 99 8.53 -15.50 8.57
C ILE A 99 8.39 -15.61 7.04
N LEU A 100 9.49 -15.54 6.30
CA LEU A 100 9.48 -15.67 4.84
C LEU A 100 9.06 -17.07 4.39
N GLU A 101 9.44 -18.11 5.13
CA GLU A 101 9.08 -19.51 4.86
C GLU A 101 7.64 -19.84 5.26
N GLU A 102 7.25 -19.50 6.49
CA GLU A 102 5.92 -19.81 7.02
C GLU A 102 4.83 -18.95 6.37
N LYS A 103 5.20 -17.78 5.81
CA LYS A 103 4.30 -16.77 5.22
C LYS A 103 2.97 -16.68 5.98
N PRO A 104 3.01 -16.37 7.28
CA PRO A 104 1.85 -16.52 8.15
C PRO A 104 0.76 -15.53 7.75
N ASN A 105 -0.47 -16.04 7.61
CA ASN A 105 -1.63 -15.20 7.31
C ASN A 105 -2.36 -14.82 8.60
N ILE A 106 -2.38 -13.53 8.90
CA ILE A 106 -2.98 -12.97 10.13
C ILE A 106 -4.51 -13.10 10.14
N CYS A 107 -5.14 -13.22 8.96
CA CYS A 107 -6.60 -13.32 8.83
C CYS A 107 -7.19 -14.53 9.58
N THR A 108 -6.43 -15.61 9.74
CA THR A 108 -6.88 -16.83 10.41
C THR A 108 -7.03 -16.67 11.93
N ILE A 109 -6.31 -15.70 12.53
CA ILE A 109 -6.21 -15.52 13.99
C ILE A 109 -7.09 -14.35 14.45
N ALA A 110 -7.35 -13.38 13.58
CA ALA A 110 -8.01 -12.13 13.91
C ALA A 110 -9.55 -12.20 13.77
N ASN A 111 -10.22 -13.06 14.55
CA ASN A 111 -11.65 -12.86 14.80
C ASN A 111 -11.80 -11.85 15.94
N ALA A 112 -12.18 -10.61 15.62
CA ALA A 112 -12.27 -9.53 16.60
C ALA A 112 -13.14 -9.89 17.82
N GLU A 113 -14.20 -10.66 17.60
CA GLU A 113 -15.10 -11.16 18.66
C GLU A 113 -14.38 -12.11 19.62
N LYS A 114 -13.63 -13.09 19.08
CA LYS A 114 -12.82 -14.04 19.88
C LYS A 114 -11.64 -13.38 20.60
N LEU A 115 -11.16 -12.24 20.09
CA LEU A 115 -10.06 -11.50 20.71
C LEU A 115 -10.47 -10.79 22.01
N ILE A 116 -11.76 -10.47 22.19
CA ILE A 116 -12.29 -9.79 23.39
C ILE A 116 -12.61 -10.79 24.50
N GLU A 117 -12.81 -12.06 24.16
CA GLU A 117 -12.97 -13.16 25.13
C GLU A 117 -11.66 -13.51 25.85
N LEU A 118 -10.51 -12.99 25.37
CA LEU A 118 -9.21 -13.19 26.00
C LEU A 118 -9.07 -12.36 27.28
N PRO A 119 -8.24 -12.80 28.26
CA PRO A 119 -8.03 -12.06 29.51
C PRO A 119 -7.55 -10.63 29.27
N GLU A 120 -8.03 -9.68 30.08
CA GLU A 120 -7.81 -8.23 29.89
C GLU A 120 -6.32 -7.81 29.87
N LYS A 121 -5.43 -8.62 30.43
CA LYS A 121 -3.98 -8.36 30.48
C LYS A 121 -3.23 -8.85 29.24
N THR A 122 -3.92 -9.38 28.24
CA THR A 122 -3.29 -9.91 27.02
C THR A 122 -3.30 -8.90 25.88
N PHE A 123 -2.32 -8.99 24.98
CA PHE A 123 -2.28 -8.19 23.75
C PHE A 123 -3.53 -8.40 22.87
N GLY A 124 -4.09 -9.63 22.87
CA GLY A 124 -5.29 -9.97 22.11
C GLY A 124 -6.51 -9.14 22.51
N PHE A 125 -6.76 -8.98 23.81
CA PHE A 125 -7.86 -8.15 24.33
C PHE A 125 -7.69 -6.67 23.94
N ALA A 126 -6.48 -6.12 24.11
CA ALA A 126 -6.18 -4.74 23.74
C ALA A 126 -6.36 -4.50 22.23
N LEU A 127 -5.93 -5.46 21.40
CA LEU A 127 -6.09 -5.42 19.94
C LEU A 127 -7.57 -5.54 19.55
N GLY A 128 -8.32 -6.46 20.14
CA GLY A 128 -9.76 -6.62 19.91
C GLY A 128 -10.54 -5.34 20.23
N LYS A 129 -10.24 -4.71 21.38
CA LYS A 129 -10.82 -3.42 21.78
C LYS A 129 -10.48 -2.29 20.80
N PHE A 130 -9.24 -2.24 20.31
CA PHE A 130 -8.83 -1.27 19.29
C PHE A 130 -9.58 -1.49 17.96
N LEU A 131 -9.68 -2.75 17.51
CA LEU A 131 -10.36 -3.11 16.27
C LEU A 131 -11.86 -2.78 16.34
N MET A 132 -12.56 -3.09 17.45
CA MET A 132 -13.96 -2.68 17.61
C MET A 132 -14.13 -1.16 17.52
N LYS A 133 -13.22 -0.41 18.15
CA LYS A 133 -13.30 1.05 18.21
C LYS A 133 -13.07 1.71 16.84
N HIS A 134 -12.20 1.16 16.00
CA HIS A 134 -11.75 1.83 14.77
C HIS A 134 -12.20 1.15 13.47
N VAL A 135 -12.32 -0.19 13.44
CA VAL A 135 -12.70 -0.94 12.24
C VAL A 135 -14.21 -1.05 12.09
N CYS A 136 -14.98 -1.08 13.19
CA CYS A 136 -16.44 -1.09 13.12
C CYS A 136 -17.04 0.26 12.68
N LEU A 137 -16.26 1.34 12.69
CA LEU A 137 -16.65 2.65 12.14
C LEU A 137 -16.58 2.72 10.60
N LEU A 138 -16.16 1.64 9.93
CA LEU A 138 -16.08 1.49 8.48
C LEU A 138 -17.12 0.49 7.93
N LYS A 139 -18.23 0.29 8.64
CA LYS A 139 -19.41 -0.42 8.14
C LYS A 139 -20.55 0.54 7.85
#